data_AF-A0A448SML7-F1
#
_entry.id   AF-A0A448SML7-F1
#
_cell.length_a   1.000
_cell.length_b   1.000
_cell.length_c   1.000
_cell.angle_alpha   90.00
_cell.angle_beta   90.00
_cell.angle_gamma   90.00
#
_symmetry.space_group_name_H-M   'P 1'
#
loop_
_entity.id
_entity.type
_entity.pdbx_description
1 polymer ?
#
loop_
_entity_poly.entity_id
_entity_poly.type
_entity_poly.pdbx_seq_one_letter_code
_entity_poly.pdbx_strand_id
1 'polypeptide(L)'
;METPYGHGGLWYMHPPFVPSAPELGYQSKLTPRDTYRIGIRGLNAHCQQQYQKAFADLDHAQQEQILTALEKGELDSEPLPGKAFFSQLLQNTKEGYLADPQHGGNQSMASWKLIGFPGARADYTDWVDHPNQAYPLARSVSPAKGMHK
;
A
#
# COMPACT_ATOMS: atom_id res chain seq x y z
N MET A 1 -0.82 0.28 11.70
CA MET A 1 -2.27 0.25 11.36
C MET A 1 -3.16 0.64 12.55
N GLU A 2 -2.74 1.57 13.42
CA GLU A 2 -3.54 1.97 14.60
C GLU A 2 -4.26 3.31 14.42
N THR A 3 -4.09 3.96 13.26
CA THR A 3 -4.80 5.19 12.91
C THR A 3 -6.29 4.89 12.61
N PRO A 4 -7.17 5.91 12.56
CA PRO A 4 -8.58 5.72 12.21
C PRO A 4 -8.78 4.93 10.91
N TYR A 5 -7.92 5.13 9.91
CA TYR A 5 -7.92 4.33 8.67
C TYR A 5 -7.81 2.83 8.97
N GLY A 6 -6.85 2.41 9.79
CA GLY A 6 -6.64 1.00 10.13
C GLY A 6 -7.85 0.36 10.80
N HIS A 7 -8.55 1.12 11.64
CA HIS A 7 -9.76 0.68 12.35
C HIS A 7 -11.05 0.88 11.53
N GLY A 8 -10.98 1.29 10.26
CA GLY A 8 -12.14 1.55 9.42
C GLY A 8 -12.95 2.80 9.81
N GLY A 9 -12.42 3.66 10.68
CA GLY A 9 -13.10 4.87 11.15
C GLY A 9 -13.27 5.97 10.10
N LEU A 10 -12.71 5.79 8.90
CA LEU A 10 -12.93 6.67 7.75
C LEU A 10 -13.95 6.10 6.76
N TRP A 11 -14.48 4.90 7.03
CA TRP A 11 -15.34 4.14 6.11
C TRP A 11 -16.72 3.90 6.74
N TYR A 12 -17.70 3.63 5.89
CA TYR A 12 -19.01 3.17 6.36
C TYR A 12 -18.93 1.68 6.69
N MET A 13 -18.95 1.36 8.00
CA MET A 13 -18.77 0.00 8.52
C MET A 13 -20.05 -0.56 9.17
N HIS A 14 -21.23 -0.10 8.74
CA HIS A 14 -22.52 -0.56 9.27
C HIS A 14 -23.17 -1.59 8.35
N PRO A 15 -23.86 -2.61 8.91
CA PRO A 15 -24.58 -3.60 8.13
C PRO A 15 -25.81 -2.98 7.41
N PRO A 16 -26.34 -3.65 6.37
CA PRO A 16 -25.93 -4.97 5.87
C PRO A 16 -24.71 -4.92 4.94
N PHE A 17 -23.81 -5.90 5.10
CA PHE A 17 -22.70 -6.12 4.18
C PHE A 17 -23.15 -7.10 3.09
N VAL A 18 -23.31 -6.61 1.86
CA VAL A 18 -23.78 -7.41 0.72
C VAL A 18 -22.76 -7.37 -0.41
N PRO A 19 -22.61 -8.45 -1.18
CA PRO A 19 -21.84 -8.41 -2.41
C PRO A 19 -22.38 -7.30 -3.32
N SER A 20 -21.50 -6.46 -3.84
CA SER A 20 -21.87 -5.38 -4.75
C SER A 20 -20.89 -5.27 -5.90
N ALA A 21 -21.27 -4.48 -6.89
CA ALA A 21 -20.36 -4.06 -7.95
C ALA A 21 -19.22 -3.18 -7.37
N PRO A 22 -18.00 -3.24 -7.93
CA PRO A 22 -16.83 -2.50 -7.41
C PRO A 22 -17.01 -0.98 -7.34
N GLU A 23 -17.88 -0.42 -8.19
CA GLU A 23 -18.16 1.02 -8.30
C GLU A 23 -18.87 1.56 -7.06
N LEU A 24 -19.47 0.69 -6.24
CA LEU A 24 -20.15 1.04 -5.00
C LEU A 24 -19.21 1.13 -3.79
N GLY A 25 -17.89 1.07 -4.02
CA GLY A 25 -16.88 1.25 -2.98
C GLY A 25 -16.72 0.03 -2.06
N TYR A 26 -16.22 0.26 -0.84
CA TYR A 26 -15.88 -0.80 0.10
C TYR A 26 -17.14 -1.40 0.74
N GLN A 27 -17.36 -2.70 0.54
CA GLN A 27 -18.53 -3.43 1.06
C GLN A 27 -18.20 -4.55 2.05
N SER A 28 -16.93 -4.74 2.38
CA SER A 28 -16.54 -5.77 3.34
C SER A 28 -16.77 -5.29 4.77
N LYS A 29 -17.06 -6.24 5.66
CA LYS A 29 -17.12 -6.01 7.10
C LYS A 29 -15.74 -5.92 7.76
N LEU A 30 -14.69 -6.29 7.04
CA LEU A 30 -13.33 -6.31 7.56
C LEU A 30 -12.77 -4.89 7.56
N THR A 31 -12.09 -4.49 8.63
CA THR A 31 -11.32 -3.23 8.59
C THR A 31 -10.03 -3.43 7.80
N PRO A 32 -9.33 -2.37 7.34
CA PRO A 32 -8.00 -2.53 6.74
C PRO A 32 -7.06 -3.34 7.61
N ARG A 33 -7.08 -3.11 8.93
CA ARG A 33 -6.27 -3.87 9.88
C ARG A 33 -6.64 -5.34 9.88
N ASP A 34 -7.92 -5.68 9.90
CA ASP A 34 -8.36 -7.08 9.86
C ASP A 34 -7.97 -7.77 8.56
N THR A 35 -8.14 -7.08 7.42
CA THR A 35 -7.70 -7.55 6.11
C THR A 35 -6.21 -7.92 6.13
N TYR A 36 -5.34 -7.08 6.69
CA TYR A 36 -3.91 -7.41 6.82
C TYR A 36 -3.65 -8.59 7.77
N ARG A 37 -4.29 -8.61 8.94
CA ARG A 37 -4.06 -9.66 9.95
C ARG A 37 -4.51 -11.04 9.46
N ILE A 38 -5.66 -11.09 8.79
CA ILE A 38 -6.21 -12.33 8.21
C ILE A 38 -5.37 -12.74 6.99
N GLY A 39 -5.13 -11.80 6.07
CA GLY A 39 -4.38 -12.07 4.84
C GLY A 39 -2.95 -12.55 5.10
N ILE A 40 -2.18 -11.87 5.97
CA ILE A 40 -0.81 -12.29 6.31
C ILE A 40 -0.81 -13.68 6.97
N ARG A 41 -1.77 -13.94 7.87
CA ARG A 41 -1.87 -15.25 8.53
C ARG A 41 -2.19 -16.35 7.52
N GLY A 42 -3.17 -16.13 6.66
CA GLY A 42 -3.57 -17.10 5.63
C GLY A 42 -2.46 -17.37 4.62
N LEU A 43 -1.80 -16.30 4.16
CA LEU A 43 -0.65 -16.38 3.27
C LEU A 43 0.50 -17.20 3.88
N ASN A 44 0.87 -16.90 5.13
CA ASN A 44 1.92 -17.65 5.81
C ASN A 44 1.52 -19.09 6.09
N ALA A 45 0.24 -19.38 6.39
CA ALA A 45 -0.23 -20.75 6.53
C ALA A 45 -0.11 -21.54 5.21
N HIS A 46 -0.48 -20.92 4.08
CA HIS A 46 -0.29 -21.52 2.75
C HIS A 46 1.20 -21.77 2.47
N CYS A 47 2.06 -20.78 2.73
CA CYS A 47 3.50 -20.93 2.54
C CYS A 47 4.10 -22.03 3.42
N GLN A 48 3.65 -22.13 4.68
CA GLN A 48 4.11 -23.17 5.59
C GLN A 48 3.70 -24.56 5.11
N GLN A 49 2.47 -24.72 4.61
CA GLN A 49 2.00 -26.01 4.11
C GLN A 49 2.77 -26.45 2.85
N GLN A 50 2.99 -25.52 1.91
CA GLN A 50 3.58 -25.84 0.61
C GLN A 50 5.11 -25.88 0.62
N TYR A 51 5.75 -24.98 1.38
CA TYR A 51 7.19 -24.74 1.32
C TYR A 51 7.91 -24.89 2.67
N GLN A 52 7.16 -25.15 3.77
CA GLN A 52 7.69 -25.23 5.14
C GLN A 52 8.45 -23.97 5.59
N LYS A 53 8.06 -22.81 5.05
CA LYS A 53 8.67 -21.51 5.30
C LYS A 53 7.60 -20.42 5.37
N ALA A 54 7.89 -19.31 6.05
CA ALA A 54 7.08 -18.11 5.93
C ALA A 54 7.29 -17.45 4.56
N PHE A 55 6.33 -16.64 4.12
CA PHE A 55 6.40 -15.95 2.81
C PHE A 55 7.71 -15.16 2.63
N ALA A 56 8.15 -14.47 3.69
CA ALA A 56 9.36 -13.64 3.67
C ALA A 56 10.66 -14.42 3.48
N ASP A 57 10.65 -15.73 3.76
CA ASP A 57 11.83 -16.62 3.67
C ASP A 57 11.86 -17.42 2.35
N LEU A 58 10.85 -17.24 1.49
CA LEU A 58 10.81 -17.82 0.15
C LEU A 58 11.75 -17.08 -0.80
N ASP A 59 12.15 -17.76 -1.88
CA ASP A 59 12.85 -17.08 -2.96
C ASP A 59 11.92 -16.17 -3.77
N HIS A 60 12.49 -15.30 -4.59
CA HIS A 60 11.73 -14.30 -5.35
C HIS A 60 10.70 -14.93 -6.30
N ALA A 61 11.05 -16.05 -6.95
CA ALA A 61 10.16 -16.69 -7.92
C ALA A 61 8.93 -17.29 -7.22
N GLN A 62 9.13 -17.88 -6.04
CA GLN A 62 8.05 -18.38 -5.19
C GLN A 62 7.16 -17.24 -4.66
N GLN A 63 7.77 -16.15 -4.19
CA GLN A 63 7.02 -14.97 -3.74
C GLN A 63 6.15 -14.40 -4.87
N GLU A 64 6.72 -14.24 -6.06
CA GLU A 64 6.01 -13.76 -7.26
C GLU A 64 4.84 -14.68 -7.62
N GLN A 65 5.07 -15.99 -7.69
CA GLN A 65 4.02 -16.97 -8.00
C GLN A 65 2.83 -16.85 -7.05
N ILE A 66 3.10 -16.74 -5.75
CA ILE A 66 2.05 -16.65 -4.73
C ILE A 66 1.30 -15.32 -4.83
N LEU A 67 2.00 -14.21 -5.05
CA LEU A 67 1.38 -12.90 -5.24
C LEU A 67 0.51 -12.87 -6.51
N THR A 68 0.96 -13.49 -7.61
CA THR A 68 0.16 -13.65 -8.83
C THR A 68 -1.08 -14.50 -8.58
N ALA A 69 -0.98 -15.59 -7.82
CA ALA A 69 -2.14 -16.43 -7.49
C ALA A 69 -3.16 -15.67 -6.62
N LEU A 70 -2.70 -14.86 -5.66
CA LEU A 70 -3.57 -13.96 -4.90
C LEU A 70 -4.27 -12.93 -5.79
N GLU A 71 -3.54 -12.30 -6.72
CA GLU A 71 -4.09 -11.32 -7.68
C GLU A 71 -5.21 -11.92 -8.53
N LYS A 72 -5.03 -13.16 -8.97
CA LYS A 72 -6.01 -13.92 -9.75
C LYS A 72 -7.20 -14.44 -8.92
N GLY A 73 -7.10 -14.41 -7.59
CA GLY A 73 -8.11 -14.96 -6.69
C GLY A 73 -8.07 -16.50 -6.62
N GLU A 74 -6.89 -17.09 -6.82
CA GLU A 74 -6.68 -18.55 -6.77
C GLU A 74 -6.30 -19.04 -5.35
N LEU A 75 -6.02 -18.10 -4.43
CA LEU A 75 -5.64 -18.37 -3.04
C LEU A 75 -6.50 -17.56 -2.08
N ASP A 76 -7.53 -18.17 -1.50
CA ASP A 76 -8.42 -17.49 -0.55
C ASP A 76 -8.10 -17.83 0.91
N SER A 77 -8.52 -16.96 1.83
CA SER A 77 -8.39 -17.14 3.26
C SER A 77 -9.65 -16.67 3.97
N GLU A 78 -10.67 -17.53 3.99
CA GLU A 78 -12.00 -17.22 4.55
C GLU A 78 -11.91 -16.50 5.92
N PRO A 79 -12.65 -15.39 6.11
CA PRO A 79 -13.68 -14.81 5.23
C PRO A 79 -13.15 -13.79 4.20
N LEU A 80 -11.85 -13.81 3.89
CA LEU A 80 -11.18 -12.82 3.04
C LEU A 80 -10.78 -13.44 1.69
N PRO A 81 -11.38 -12.97 0.57
CA PRO A 81 -10.91 -13.32 -0.76
C PRO A 81 -9.47 -12.85 -0.97
N GLY A 82 -8.62 -13.70 -1.56
CA GLY A 82 -7.20 -13.42 -1.82
C GLY A 82 -7.00 -12.16 -2.65
N LYS A 83 -7.86 -11.98 -3.66
CA LYS A 83 -7.84 -10.80 -4.52
C LYS A 83 -8.11 -9.51 -3.76
N ALA A 84 -8.98 -9.54 -2.75
CA ALA A 84 -9.26 -8.37 -1.91
C ALA A 84 -8.06 -8.03 -1.02
N PHE A 85 -7.40 -9.03 -0.45
CA PHE A 85 -6.15 -8.85 0.29
C PHE A 85 -5.05 -8.25 -0.60
N PHE A 86 -4.80 -8.85 -1.76
CA PHE A 86 -3.79 -8.39 -2.70
C PHE A 86 -4.05 -6.95 -3.17
N SER A 87 -5.29 -6.63 -3.51
CA SER A 87 -5.67 -5.27 -3.94
C SER A 87 -5.37 -4.23 -2.86
N GLN A 88 -5.71 -4.53 -1.59
CA GLN A 88 -5.41 -3.62 -0.47
C GLN A 88 -3.91 -3.49 -0.22
N LEU A 89 -3.16 -4.59 -0.32
CA LEU A 89 -1.71 -4.61 -0.18
C LEU A 89 -1.04 -3.77 -1.26
N LEU A 90 -1.42 -3.97 -2.52
CA LEU A 90 -0.88 -3.26 -3.67
C LEU A 90 -1.18 -1.76 -3.59
N GLN A 91 -2.42 -1.40 -3.25
CA GLN A 91 -2.82 0.00 -3.09
C GLN A 91 -1.96 0.70 -2.03
N ASN A 92 -1.85 0.11 -0.83
CA ASN A 92 -1.08 0.71 0.26
C ASN A 92 0.43 0.74 -0.03
N THR A 93 0.93 -0.22 -0.81
CA THR A 93 2.33 -0.23 -1.28
C THR A 93 2.59 0.94 -2.22
N LYS A 94 1.68 1.18 -3.18
CA LYS A 94 1.77 2.34 -4.09
C LYS A 94 1.70 3.65 -3.32
N GLU A 95 0.74 3.79 -2.41
CA GLU A 95 0.59 4.95 -1.55
C GLU A 95 1.84 5.19 -0.71
N GLY A 96 2.33 4.16 0.00
CA GLY A 96 3.53 4.26 0.82
C GLY A 96 4.80 4.57 0.00
N TYR A 97 4.92 4.02 -1.21
CA TYR A 97 6.09 4.25 -2.05
C TYR A 97 6.10 5.65 -2.66
N LEU A 98 4.95 6.19 -3.06
CA LEU A 98 4.83 7.48 -3.75
C LEU A 98 4.53 8.67 -2.82
N ALA A 99 4.15 8.41 -1.56
CA ALA A 99 3.84 9.44 -0.58
C ALA A 99 5.01 10.41 -0.32
N ASP A 100 4.67 11.55 0.29
CA ASP A 100 5.67 12.42 0.89
C ASP A 100 6.43 11.66 2.01
N PRO A 101 7.77 11.65 1.98
CA PRO A 101 8.59 11.00 3.00
C PRO A 101 8.25 11.40 4.44
N GLN A 102 7.70 12.60 4.66
CA GLN A 102 7.28 13.07 5.99
C GLN A 102 6.22 12.17 6.65
N HIS A 103 5.49 11.38 5.86
CA HIS A 103 4.47 10.45 6.35
C HIS A 103 5.03 9.05 6.64
N GLY A 104 6.36 8.87 6.59
CA GLY A 104 7.05 7.61 6.88
C GLY A 104 7.14 6.64 5.69
N GLY A 105 6.54 6.99 4.55
CA GLY A 105 6.73 6.32 3.26
C GLY A 105 7.98 6.82 2.53
N ASN A 106 8.14 6.41 1.26
CA ASN A 106 9.11 6.94 0.29
C ASN A 106 10.48 7.31 0.90
N GLN A 107 11.07 6.36 1.62
CA GLN A 107 12.29 6.63 2.38
C GLN A 107 13.39 7.15 1.45
N SER A 108 14.14 8.14 1.92
CA SER A 108 15.20 8.80 1.14
C SER A 108 14.73 9.41 -0.19
N MET A 109 13.43 9.68 -0.34
CA MET A 109 12.80 10.17 -1.57
C MET A 109 13.06 9.24 -2.78
N ALA A 110 13.19 7.92 -2.54
CA ALA A 110 13.58 6.96 -3.57
C ALA A 110 12.63 6.99 -4.79
N SER A 111 11.32 7.01 -4.59
CA SER A 111 10.36 7.04 -5.69
C SER A 111 10.36 8.39 -6.41
N TRP A 112 10.51 9.49 -5.67
CA TRP A 112 10.60 10.83 -6.25
C TRP A 112 11.87 10.98 -7.10
N LYS A 113 12.98 10.38 -6.68
CA LYS A 113 14.21 10.29 -7.48
C LYS A 113 13.97 9.50 -8.76
N LEU A 114 13.31 8.35 -8.66
CA LEU A 114 12.99 7.48 -9.79
C LEU A 114 12.14 8.21 -10.86
N ILE A 115 11.11 8.93 -10.44
CA ILE A 115 10.19 9.63 -11.37
C ILE A 115 10.64 11.04 -11.73
N GLY A 116 11.77 11.51 -11.22
CA GLY A 116 12.27 12.87 -11.45
C GLY A 116 11.49 13.97 -10.72
N PHE A 117 10.65 13.63 -9.73
CA PHE A 117 9.90 14.62 -8.95
C PHE A 117 10.86 15.42 -8.03
N PRO A 118 10.83 16.76 -8.07
CA PRO A 118 11.74 17.61 -7.28
C PRO A 118 11.30 17.79 -5.81
N GLY A 119 10.18 17.17 -5.42
CA GLY A 119 9.54 17.35 -4.12
C GLY A 119 8.42 18.40 -4.16
N ALA A 120 7.62 18.44 -3.10
CA ALA A 120 6.51 19.39 -2.96
C ALA A 120 7.04 20.82 -2.76
N ARG A 121 7.11 21.58 -3.86
CA ARG A 121 7.63 22.95 -3.93
C ARG A 121 6.49 23.92 -4.21
N ALA A 122 6.33 24.93 -3.36
CA ALA A 122 5.34 25.99 -3.56
C ALA A 122 5.68 26.91 -4.75
N ASP A 123 6.97 26.97 -5.11
CA ASP A 123 7.55 27.75 -6.20
C ASP A 123 7.66 26.97 -7.54
N TYR A 124 6.89 25.88 -7.71
CA TYR A 124 6.92 25.11 -8.96
C TYR A 124 6.20 25.81 -10.13
N THR A 125 5.35 26.80 -9.85
CA THR A 125 4.53 27.48 -10.85
C THR A 125 5.36 28.05 -12.01
N ASP A 126 6.55 28.56 -11.72
CA ASP A 126 7.45 29.16 -12.72
C ASP A 126 8.12 28.13 -13.64
N TRP A 127 7.95 26.82 -13.38
CA TRP A 127 8.58 25.73 -14.13
C TRP A 127 7.56 24.81 -14.83
N VAL A 128 6.27 25.15 -14.79
CA VAL A 128 5.20 24.34 -15.39
C VAL A 128 5.36 24.22 -16.91
N ASP A 129 5.86 25.27 -17.57
CA ASP A 129 6.02 25.33 -19.03
C ASP A 129 7.29 24.62 -19.55
N HIS A 130 8.00 23.87 -18.70
CA HIS A 130 9.24 23.16 -19.02
C HIS A 130 9.08 21.62 -18.95
N PRO A 131 8.23 21.01 -19.79
CA PRO A 131 8.00 19.57 -19.76
C PRO A 131 9.29 18.80 -20.11
N ASN A 132 9.50 17.66 -19.46
CA ASN A 132 10.65 16.76 -19.66
C ASN A 132 12.03 17.40 -19.39
N GLN A 133 12.09 18.56 -18.73
CA GLN A 133 13.34 19.18 -18.29
C GLN A 133 13.55 18.97 -16.79
N ALA A 134 14.79 18.67 -16.40
CA ALA A 134 15.14 18.52 -14.99
C ALA A 134 14.97 19.85 -14.25
N TYR A 135 14.28 19.82 -13.11
CA TYR A 135 14.12 21.00 -12.26
C TYR A 135 15.49 21.45 -11.71
N PRO A 136 15.83 22.75 -11.76
CA PRO A 136 17.21 23.21 -11.56
C PRO A 136 17.62 23.32 -10.09
N LEU A 137 16.66 23.42 -9.16
CA LEU A 137 16.96 23.53 -7.74
C LEU A 137 17.04 22.14 -7.08
N ALA A 138 17.84 22.05 -6.02
CA ALA A 138 17.96 20.83 -5.21
C ALA A 138 16.58 20.35 -4.73
N ARG A 139 16.41 19.04 -4.53
CA ARG A 139 15.13 18.51 -4.04
C ARG A 139 14.74 19.17 -2.73
N SER A 140 13.48 19.60 -2.63
CA SER A 140 12.96 20.14 -1.38
C SER A 140 12.84 19.00 -0.38
N VAL A 141 13.54 19.13 0.75
CA VAL A 141 13.34 18.27 1.91
C VAL A 141 12.49 19.09 2.86
N SER A 142 11.19 18.79 2.96
CA SER A 142 10.40 19.31 4.09
C SER A 142 11.12 18.84 5.36
N PRO A 143 11.58 19.74 6.25
CA PRO A 143 12.20 19.31 7.49
C PRO A 143 11.15 18.52 8.26
N ALA A 144 11.42 17.25 8.51
CA ALA A 144 10.66 16.46 9.47
C ALA A 144 10.66 17.28 10.77
N LYS A 145 9.49 17.79 11.15
CA LYS A 145 9.34 18.65 12.32
C LYS A 145 9.87 17.87 13.52
N GLY A 146 11.08 18.21 13.96
CA GLY A 146 11.67 17.64 15.16
C GLY A 146 10.73 17.95 16.31
N MET A 147 10.08 16.92 16.85
CA MET A 147 9.51 17.00 18.19
C MET A 147 10.69 17.23 19.12
N HIS A 148 10.87 18.48 19.55
CA HIS A 148 11.66 18.78 20.72
C HIS A 148 11.08 17.99 21.90
N LYS A 149 11.99 17.36 22.64
CA LYS A 149 11.73 16.58 23.85
C LYS A 149 10.95 17.37 24.89
#